data_AF-A0AA87IHY9-F1
#
_entry.id   AF-A0AA87IHY9-F1
#
_cell.length_a   1.000
_cell.length_b   1.000
_cell.length_c   1.000
_cell.angle_alpha   90.00
_cell.angle_beta   90.00
_cell.angle_gamma   90.00
#
_symmetry.space_group_name_H-M   'P 1'
#
loop_
_entity.id
_entity.type
_entity.pdbx_description
1 polymer ?
#
loop_
_entity_poly.entity_id
_entity_poly.type
_entity_poly.pdbx_seq_one_letter_code
_entity_poly.pdbx_strand_id
1 'polypeptide(L)'
;MFKKHIKRLGVISSVLALLGLILMFSSASFGIYLGSSWLINQEGSIADTSQYMMVNETFSNAYLVTGGILFAAGLLTAILTYFSVLFLGFRETEIPPEHTD
;
A
#
# COMPACT_ATOMS: atom_id res chain seq x y z
N MET A 1 -18.05 19.81 6.96
CA MET A 1 -17.02 18.89 7.50
C MET A 1 -16.69 17.72 6.57
N PHE A 2 -17.68 17.05 5.95
CA PHE A 2 -17.51 15.80 5.18
C PHE A 2 -16.48 15.87 4.04
N LYS A 3 -16.49 16.94 3.23
CA LYS A 3 -15.55 17.16 2.11
C LYS A 3 -14.07 17.19 2.55
N LYS A 4 -13.76 17.67 3.76
CA LYS A 4 -12.39 17.69 4.31
C LYS A 4 -11.91 16.27 4.66
N HIS A 5 -12.78 15.43 5.22
CA HIS A 5 -12.45 14.04 5.57
C HIS A 5 -12.25 13.17 4.32
N ILE A 6 -13.09 13.33 3.30
CA ILE A 6 -12.93 12.67 2.00
C ILE A 6 -11.60 13.04 1.33
N LYS A 7 -11.25 14.34 1.32
CA LYS A 7 -9.96 14.80 0.77
C LYS A 7 -8.77 14.18 1.52
N ARG A 8 -8.86 14.06 2.85
CA ARG A 8 -7.82 13.44 3.67
C ARG A 8 -7.69 11.94 3.37
N LEU A 9 -8.81 11.23 3.23
CA LEU A 9 -8.82 9.81 2.86
C LEU A 9 -8.20 9.56 1.48
N GLY A 10 -8.50 10.42 0.51
CA GLY A 10 -7.88 10.37 -0.81
C GLY A 10 -6.35 10.49 -0.76
N VAL A 11 -5.83 11.46 0.00
CA VAL A 11 -4.38 11.64 0.18
C VAL A 11 -3.75 10.43 0.86
N ILE A 12 -4.36 9.94 1.95
CA ILE A 12 -3.86 8.76 2.68
C ILE A 12 -3.84 7.53 1.75
N SER A 13 -4.89 7.32 0.96
CA SER A 13 -4.98 6.19 0.03
C SER A 13 -3.89 6.24 -1.05
N SER A 14 -3.60 7.44 -1.58
CA SER A 14 -2.56 7.64 -2.58
C SER A 14 -1.17 7.37 -2.01
N VAL A 15 -0.88 7.89 -0.81
CA VAL A 15 0.38 7.60 -0.11
C VAL A 15 0.51 6.10 0.17
N LEU A 16 -0.56 5.44 0.62
CA LEU A 16 -0.54 4.01 0.93
C LEU A 16 -0.29 3.15 -0.32
N ALA A 17 -0.92 3.51 -1.44
CA ALA A 17 -0.71 2.85 -2.72
C ALA A 17 0.73 3.06 -3.23
N LEU A 18 1.26 4.29 -3.17
CA LEU A 18 2.64 4.59 -3.57
C LEU A 18 3.64 3.81 -2.70
N LEU A 19 3.44 3.77 -1.39
CA LEU A 19 4.30 3.01 -0.47
C LEU A 19 4.23 1.51 -0.75
N GLY A 20 3.04 0.95 -0.98
CA GLY A 20 2.88 -0.46 -1.37
C GLY A 20 3.61 -0.79 -2.66
N LEU A 21 3.51 0.10 -3.66
CA LEU A 21 4.17 -0.04 -4.95
C LEU A 21 5.70 0.01 -4.82
N ILE A 22 6.23 0.98 -4.07
CA ILE A 22 7.67 1.07 -3.77
C ILE A 22 8.16 -0.20 -3.07
N LEU A 23 7.39 -0.73 -2.11
CA LEU A 23 7.73 -1.97 -1.40
C LEU A 23 7.80 -3.18 -2.36
N MET A 24 6.85 -3.28 -3.29
CA MET A 24 6.82 -4.38 -4.27
C MET A 24 8.03 -4.32 -5.21
N PHE A 25 8.34 -3.14 -5.77
CA PHE A 25 9.48 -3.00 -6.69
C PHE A 25 10.84 -3.08 -6.00
N SER A 26 10.92 -2.70 -4.73
CA SER A 26 12.14 -2.78 -3.93
C SER A 26 12.29 -4.09 -3.14
N SER A 27 11.38 -5.06 -3.31
CA SER A 27 11.35 -6.29 -2.52
C SER A 27 12.62 -7.13 -2.67
N ALA A 28 13.21 -7.17 -3.87
CA ALA A 28 14.46 -7.87 -4.13
C ALA A 28 15.63 -7.24 -3.37
N SER A 29 15.74 -5.91 -3.40
CA SER A 29 16.78 -5.17 -2.67
C SER A 29 16.66 -5.35 -1.16
N PHE A 30 15.44 -5.32 -0.61
CA PHE A 30 15.20 -5.57 0.81
C PHE A 30 15.50 -7.02 1.20
N GLY A 31 15.15 -7.99 0.34
CA GLY A 31 15.51 -9.39 0.52
C GLY A 31 17.02 -9.55 0.64
N ILE A 32 17.80 -8.98 -0.30
CA ILE A 32 19.26 -9.12 -0.32
C ILE A 32 19.87 -8.47 0.92
N TYR A 33 19.38 -7.29 1.31
CA TYR A 33 19.85 -6.58 2.49
C TYR A 33 19.66 -7.40 3.77
N LEU A 34 18.46 -7.99 3.96
CA LEU A 34 18.17 -8.81 5.13
C LEU A 34 18.85 -10.18 5.08
N GLY A 35 18.95 -10.80 3.91
CA GLY A 35 19.71 -12.03 3.72
C GLY A 35 21.18 -11.84 4.08
N SER A 36 21.76 -10.71 3.68
CA SER A 36 23.14 -10.33 4.02
C SER A 36 23.30 -10.05 5.51
N SER A 37 22.35 -9.35 6.14
CA SER A 37 22.35 -9.13 7.59
C SER A 37 22.21 -10.43 8.38
N TRP A 38 21.34 -11.34 7.93
CA TRP A 38 21.18 -12.67 8.51
C TRP A 38 22.49 -13.46 8.43
N LEU A 39 23.16 -13.45 7.27
CA LEU A 39 24.45 -14.12 7.07
C LEU A 39 25.55 -13.58 8.00
N ILE A 40 25.60 -12.26 8.21
CA ILE A 40 26.58 -11.64 9.13
C ILE A 40 26.35 -12.08 10.58
N ASN A 41 25.10 -12.34 10.96
CA ASN A 41 24.73 -12.82 12.28
C ASN A 41 24.89 -14.33 12.48
N GLN A 42 25.22 -15.08 11.42
CA GLN A 42 25.55 -16.49 11.51
C GLN A 42 26.95 -16.68 12.10
N GLU A 43 27.13 -17.68 12.97
CA GLU A 43 28.45 -18.05 13.49
C GLU A 43 29.40 -18.36 12.32
N GLY A 44 30.49 -17.59 12.21
CA GLY A 44 31.48 -17.72 11.15
C GLY A 44 31.14 -17.02 9.83
N SER A 45 29.96 -16.39 9.68
CA SER A 45 29.52 -15.74 8.42
C SER A 45 29.53 -16.66 7.19
N ILE A 46 29.41 -17.96 7.44
CA ILE A 46 29.44 -19.01 6.42
C ILE A 46 28.06 -19.64 6.40
N ALA A 47 27.40 -19.56 5.25
CA ALA A 47 26.20 -20.32 4.96
C ALA A 47 26.36 -20.98 3.59
N ASP A 48 25.70 -22.12 3.40
CA ASP A 48 25.53 -22.68 2.07
C ASP A 48 24.81 -21.64 1.18
N THR A 49 25.24 -21.54 -0.08
CA THR A 49 24.58 -20.70 -1.09
C THR A 49 23.11 -21.04 -1.21
N SER A 50 22.76 -22.33 -1.10
CA SER A 50 21.36 -22.79 -1.12
C SER A 50 20.53 -22.19 0.01
N GLN A 51 21.09 -22.13 1.22
CA GLN A 51 20.44 -21.60 2.41
C GLN A 51 20.32 -20.08 2.35
N TYR A 52 21.36 -19.38 1.90
CA TYR A 52 21.33 -17.93 1.71
C TYR A 52 20.27 -17.51 0.67
N MET A 53 20.18 -18.22 -0.46
CA MET A 53 19.15 -17.95 -1.47
C MET A 53 17.74 -18.17 -0.92
N MET A 54 17.51 -19.24 -0.17
CA MET A 54 16.20 -19.52 0.44
C MET A 54 15.77 -18.41 1.41
N VAL A 55 16.69 -17.93 2.26
CA VAL A 55 16.41 -16.83 3.19
C VAL A 55 16.12 -15.53 2.44
N ASN A 56 16.92 -15.21 1.44
CA ASN A 56 16.73 -14.03 0.58
C ASN A 56 15.37 -14.05 -0.12
N GLU A 57 15.01 -15.18 -0.74
CA GLU A 57 13.73 -15.37 -1.43
C GLU A 57 12.55 -15.27 -0.45
N THR A 58 12.68 -15.85 0.74
CA THR A 58 11.65 -15.77 1.79
C THR A 58 11.40 -14.32 2.20
N PHE A 59 12.46 -13.55 2.49
CA PHE A 59 12.31 -12.13 2.83
C PHE A 59 11.77 -11.33 1.67
N SER A 60 12.30 -11.51 0.46
CA SER A 60 11.83 -10.80 -0.73
C SER A 60 10.33 -11.04 -0.98
N ASN A 61 9.88 -12.29 -0.87
CA ASN A 61 8.48 -12.63 -1.05
C ASN A 61 7.60 -12.02 0.05
N ALA A 62 8.06 -11.99 1.31
CA ALA A 62 7.34 -11.34 2.40
C ALA A 62 7.13 -9.83 2.13
N TYR A 63 8.14 -9.12 1.63
CA TYR A 63 8.00 -7.70 1.24
C TYR A 63 7.08 -7.51 0.04
N LEU A 64 7.14 -8.41 -0.94
CA LEU A 64 6.28 -8.38 -2.11
C LEU A 64 4.80 -8.57 -1.72
N VAL A 65 4.50 -9.56 -0.88
CA VAL A 65 3.14 -9.81 -0.36
C VAL A 65 2.66 -8.64 0.48
N THR A 66 3.49 -8.12 1.39
CA THR A 66 3.14 -6.98 2.24
C THR A 66 2.88 -5.72 1.41
N GLY A 67 3.74 -5.44 0.43
CA GLY A 67 3.58 -4.33 -0.52
C GLY A 67 2.30 -4.47 -1.34
N GLY A 68 1.99 -5.69 -1.79
CA GLY A 68 0.75 -6.00 -2.50
C GLY A 68 -0.51 -5.74 -1.67
N ILE A 69 -0.51 -6.14 -0.40
CA ILE A 69 -1.63 -5.87 0.53
C ILE A 69 -1.81 -4.37 0.75
N LEU A 70 -0.72 -3.63 0.99
CA LEU A 70 -0.74 -2.16 1.14
C LEU A 70 -1.27 -1.47 -0.12
N PHE A 71 -0.81 -1.91 -1.30
CA PHE A 71 -1.26 -1.39 -2.58
C PHE A 71 -2.74 -1.66 -2.81
N ALA A 72 -3.19 -2.91 -2.61
CA ALA A 72 -4.58 -3.30 -2.75
C ALA A 72 -5.50 -2.53 -1.78
N ALA A 73 -5.09 -2.38 -0.52
CA ALA A 73 -5.84 -1.59 0.47
C ALA A 73 -5.92 -0.11 0.10
N GLY A 74 -4.82 0.47 -0.40
CA GLY A 74 -4.79 1.83 -0.92
C GLY A 74 -5.74 2.01 -2.11
N LEU A 75 -5.70 1.09 -3.06
CA LEU A 75 -6.55 1.12 -4.25
C LEU A 75 -8.03 0.96 -3.87
N LEU A 76 -8.36 0.02 -2.98
CA LEU A 76 -9.72 -0.21 -2.52
C LEU A 76 -10.28 1.02 -1.79
N THR A 77 -9.47 1.67 -0.96
CA THR A 77 -9.85 2.91 -0.28
C THR A 77 -10.09 4.04 -1.29
N ALA A 78 -9.26 4.16 -2.32
CA ALA A 78 -9.43 5.15 -3.37
C ALA A 78 -10.73 4.94 -4.16
N ILE A 79 -11.03 3.69 -4.52
CA ILE A 79 -12.26 3.29 -5.21
C ILE A 79 -13.49 3.62 -4.34
N LEU A 80 -13.49 3.22 -3.07
CA LEU A 80 -14.59 3.52 -2.14
C LEU A 80 -14.79 5.02 -1.94
N THR A 81 -13.70 5.78 -1.87
CA THR A 81 -13.74 7.25 -1.75
C THR A 81 -14.36 7.86 -3.02
N TYR A 82 -13.96 7.39 -4.20
CA TYR A 82 -14.52 7.85 -5.48
C TYR A 82 -16.02 7.58 -5.59
N PHE A 83 -16.46 6.34 -5.32
CA PHE A 83 -17.88 6.00 -5.33
C PHE A 83 -18.68 6.76 -4.28
N SER A 84 -18.13 6.96 -3.09
CA SER A 84 -18.80 7.75 -2.04
C SER A 84 -19.03 9.19 -2.49
N VAL A 85 -18.06 9.82 -3.14
CA VAL A 85 -18.20 11.18 -3.71
C VAL A 85 -19.23 11.19 -4.83
N LEU A 86 -19.19 10.21 -5.73
CA LEU A 86 -20.09 10.13 -6.87
C LEU A 86 -21.55 9.99 -6.39
N PHE A 87 -21.84 9.00 -5.54
CA PHE A 87 -23.20 8.77 -5.01
C PHE A 87 -23.71 9.93 -4.14
N LEU A 88 -22.87 10.58 -3.31
CA LEU A 88 -23.30 11.74 -2.53
C LEU A 88 -23.49 12.98 -3.38
N GLY A 89 -22.66 13.20 -4.39
CA GLY A 89 -22.77 14.34 -5.31
C GLY A 89 -24.06 14.33 -6.12
N PHE A 90 -24.58 13.15 -6.47
CA PHE A 90 -25.88 13.02 -7.15
C PHE A 90 -27.08 13.42 -6.28
N ARG A 91 -27.03 13.25 -4.95
CA ARG A 91 -28.15 13.61 -4.06
C ARG A 91 -28.33 15.11 -3.85
N GLU A 92 -27.28 15.91 -4.05
CA GLU A 92 -27.33 17.38 -3.89
C GLU A 92 -27.97 18.07 -5.10
N THR A 93 -28.01 17.43 -6.27
CA THR A 93 -28.63 17.97 -7.48
C THR A 93 -30.13 17.68 -7.59
N GLU A 94 -30.67 16.80 -6.75
CA GLU A 94 -32.11 16.44 -6.76
C GLU A 94 -32.98 17.30 -5.84
N ILE A 95 -32.39 18.17 -5.01
CA ILE A 95 -33.14 19.12 -4.17
C ILE A 95 -33.36 20.39 -5.01
N PRO A 96 -34.57 20.68 -5.50
CA PRO A 96 -34.82 21.89 -6.26
C PRO A 96 -34.62 23.11 -5.34
N PRO A 97 -34.13 24.25 -5.86
CA PRO A 97 -34.13 25.47 -5.10
C PRO A 97 -35.57 25.80 -4.70
N GLU A 98 -35.83 25.79 -3.39
CA GLU A 98 -37.10 26.24 -2.84
C GLU A 98 -37.34 27.68 -3.30
N HIS A 99 -38.41 27.86 -4.06
CA HIS A 99 -38.86 29.15 -4.55
C HIS A 99 -39.48 29.88 -3.35
N THR A 100 -38.67 30.65 -2.64
CA THR A 100 -39.19 31.67 -1.71
C THR A 100 -39.34 32.97 -2.50
N ASP A 101 -40.55 33.18 -2.99
CA ASP A 101 -41.08 34.50 -3.36
C ASP A 101 -41.18 35.43 -2.14
#